data_AF-G0MKR6-F1
#
_entry.id   AF-G0MKR6-F1
#
_cell.length_a   1.000
_cell.length_b   1.000
_cell.length_c   1.000
_cell.angle_alpha   90.00
_cell.angle_beta   90.00
_cell.angle_gamma   90.00
#
_symmetry.space_group_name_H-M   'P 1'
#
loop_
_entity.id
_entity.type
_entity.pdbx_description
1 polymer ?
#
loop_
_entity_poly.entity_id
_entity_poly.type
_entity_poly.pdbx_seq_one_letter_code
_entity_poly.pdbx_strand_id
1 'polypeptide(L)'
;MNETDDLYEMAMTIQKPEINDDDDLASRIRSEKSIPNALTTPSTVIHHRHHHHHHSHKKNRREKNEELCENQRKIVELNTQSHEFDPPFLVEVRCLNTQLGNPLSGQEQTCFKGMLRCVQQYADVHVSRRSVGSIHWHPYTISDVPVSCQCMWPVDRYGHQEF
;
A
#
# COMPACT_ATOMS: atom_id res chain seq x y z
N MET A 1 -22.67 59.79 -8.63
CA MET A 1 -23.15 58.69 -7.76
C MET A 1 -22.27 57.50 -8.05
N ASN A 2 -21.32 57.28 -7.13
CA ASN A 2 -20.35 56.20 -6.91
C ASN A 2 -19.63 55.63 -8.14
N GLU A 3 -18.35 55.91 -8.44
CA GLU A 3 -17.16 56.13 -7.59
C GLU A 3 -16.67 54.86 -6.88
N THR A 4 -15.38 54.57 -7.11
CA THR A 4 -14.46 53.57 -6.51
C THR A 4 -14.49 52.14 -7.08
N ASP A 5 -13.52 51.74 -7.92
CA ASP A 5 -12.07 51.50 -7.63
C ASP A 5 -11.89 50.09 -7.02
N ASP A 6 -10.89 49.28 -7.33
CA ASP A 6 -9.66 49.46 -8.10
C ASP A 6 -8.95 48.09 -8.15
N LEU A 7 -7.89 48.03 -8.96
CA LEU A 7 -6.83 47.01 -9.01
C LEU A 7 -7.06 45.86 -10.01
N TYR A 8 -6.93 46.12 -11.31
CA TYR A 8 -5.65 46.19 -12.03
C TYR A 8 -5.04 44.79 -12.21
N GLU A 9 -5.39 44.16 -13.34
CA GLU A 9 -4.39 43.63 -14.29
C GLU A 9 -3.06 44.35 -14.07
N MET A 10 -1.93 43.68 -13.81
CA MET A 10 -0.80 43.53 -14.76
C MET A 10 0.29 42.65 -14.15
N ALA A 11 0.84 41.81 -15.02
CA ALA A 11 2.28 41.55 -15.17
C ALA A 11 2.99 40.55 -14.24
N MET A 12 3.53 39.56 -14.95
CA MET A 12 4.87 38.97 -14.79
C MET A 12 5.07 37.92 -13.70
N THR A 13 5.14 36.66 -14.18
CA THR A 13 6.31 35.76 -14.06
C THR A 13 7.13 35.84 -12.78
N ILE A 14 7.27 34.72 -12.05
CA ILE A 14 8.55 34.11 -11.62
C ILE A 14 8.26 32.85 -10.77
N GLN A 15 8.73 31.71 -11.31
CA GLN A 15 9.31 30.51 -10.69
C GLN A 15 8.70 29.83 -9.44
N LYS A 16 8.47 28.52 -9.65
CA LYS A 16 8.29 27.42 -8.68
C LYS A 16 9.37 27.40 -7.59
N PRO A 17 9.01 27.09 -6.34
CA PRO A 17 9.86 26.32 -5.45
C PRO A 17 9.21 24.97 -5.10
N GLU A 18 9.98 23.90 -5.33
CA GLU A 18 9.73 22.59 -4.76
C GLU A 18 10.07 22.62 -3.27
N ILE A 19 9.14 22.19 -2.41
CA ILE A 19 9.41 21.92 -1.00
C ILE A 19 9.07 20.45 -0.76
N ASN A 20 10.12 19.70 -0.41
CA ASN A 20 10.06 18.31 0.01
C ASN A 20 9.64 18.29 1.48
N ASP A 21 8.43 17.84 1.76
CA ASP A 21 7.95 17.58 3.12
C ASP A 21 8.02 16.08 3.39
N ASP A 22 9.11 15.60 4.01
CA ASP A 22 9.15 14.28 4.65
C ASP A 22 10.43 14.16 5.51
N ASP A 23 10.48 14.82 6.68
CA ASP A 23 11.52 14.53 7.68
C ASP A 23 11.24 15.06 9.11
N ASP A 24 9.98 15.08 9.59
CA ASP A 24 9.74 15.52 11.00
C ASP A 24 8.65 14.76 11.78
N LEU A 25 8.49 13.46 11.54
CA LEU A 25 7.65 12.60 12.40
C LEU A 25 8.47 11.58 13.22
N ALA A 26 9.70 11.26 12.82
CA ALA A 26 10.54 10.27 13.49
C ALA A 26 11.27 10.80 14.75
N SER A 27 11.29 12.12 14.95
CA SER A 27 11.99 12.82 16.03
C SER A 27 11.19 12.83 17.36
N ARG A 28 9.89 12.50 17.35
CA ARG A 28 9.01 12.63 18.54
C ARG A 28 8.81 11.38 19.38
N ILE A 29 9.28 10.19 18.96
CA ILE A 29 8.98 8.92 19.65
C ILE A 29 10.08 8.49 20.63
N ARG A 30 11.17 9.25 20.78
CA ARG A 30 12.27 8.89 21.70
C ARG A 30 12.46 9.90 22.83
N SER A 31 11.43 10.07 23.65
CA SER A 31 11.62 10.70 24.96
C SER A 31 10.60 10.18 25.97
N GLU A 32 10.87 8.98 26.50
CA GLU A 32 10.35 8.61 27.82
C GLU A 32 11.39 7.80 28.60
N LYS A 33 11.40 8.08 29.92
CA LYS A 33 12.13 7.45 31.04
C LYS A 33 13.50 8.00 31.40
N SER A 34 13.47 9.02 32.26
CA SER A 34 14.46 9.26 33.30
C SER A 34 14.14 8.41 34.54
N ILE A 35 15.14 7.67 35.04
CA ILE A 35 15.26 7.22 36.43
C ILE A 35 16.65 7.68 36.91
N PRO A 36 16.79 8.37 38.05
CA PRO A 36 18.07 8.93 38.49
C PRO A 36 18.82 7.94 39.39
N ASN A 37 20.16 7.93 39.35
CA ASN A 37 20.97 7.53 40.50
C ASN A 37 22.41 8.09 40.45
N ALA A 38 22.72 8.85 41.51
CA ALA A 38 23.96 8.97 42.29
C ALA A 38 25.35 9.01 41.63
N LEU A 39 25.96 10.20 41.71
CA LEU A 39 27.27 10.56 42.30
C LEU A 39 28.42 9.51 42.31
N THR A 40 29.52 9.72 41.55
CA THR A 40 30.92 9.93 42.06
C THR A 40 32.02 10.01 40.96
N THR A 41 32.78 11.13 41.00
CA THR A 41 34.19 11.38 40.59
C THR A 41 34.67 11.25 39.12
N PRO A 42 35.57 12.17 38.66
CA PRO A 42 35.98 12.25 37.25
C PRO A 42 37.17 11.33 36.94
N SER A 43 37.03 10.47 35.93
CA SER A 43 38.19 9.87 35.26
C SER A 43 38.66 10.78 34.13
N THR A 44 39.95 11.06 34.09
CA THR A 44 40.65 11.73 32.98
C THR A 44 40.44 10.95 31.69
N VAL A 45 39.53 11.42 30.84
CA VAL A 45 39.25 10.82 29.54
C VAL A 45 40.35 11.28 28.55
N ILE A 46 41.29 10.39 28.25
CA ILE A 46 42.12 10.52 27.05
C ILE A 46 41.20 10.30 25.85
N HIS A 47 40.92 11.37 25.10
CA HIS A 47 40.16 11.28 23.85
C HIS A 47 40.99 10.56 22.78
N HIS A 48 40.87 9.24 22.72
CA HIS A 48 41.15 8.52 21.49
C HIS A 48 40.06 8.90 20.48
N ARG A 49 40.44 9.69 19.47
CA ARG A 49 39.61 9.93 18.28
C ARG A 49 39.40 8.59 17.59
N HIS A 50 38.28 7.95 17.90
CA HIS A 50 37.75 6.89 17.07
C HIS A 50 37.34 7.52 15.74
N HIS A 51 38.16 7.29 14.71
CA HIS A 51 37.72 7.51 13.34
C HIS A 51 36.57 6.53 13.08
N HIS A 52 35.34 7.01 13.23
CA HIS A 52 34.18 6.30 12.71
C HIS A 52 34.38 6.22 11.20
N HIS A 53 34.66 5.01 10.71
CA HIS A 53 34.53 4.73 9.29
C HIS A 53 33.08 5.06 8.92
N HIS A 54 32.91 6.14 8.15
CA HIS A 54 31.66 6.41 7.47
C HIS A 54 31.41 5.23 6.54
N HIS A 55 30.66 4.23 7.02
CA HIS A 55 30.00 3.30 6.15
C HIS A 55 29.04 4.14 5.32
N SER A 56 29.48 4.47 4.10
CA SER A 56 28.60 4.96 3.05
C SER A 56 27.48 3.94 2.95
N HIS A 57 26.32 4.30 3.49
CA HIS A 57 25.09 3.56 3.29
C HIS A 57 24.79 3.64 1.80
N LYS A 58 25.38 2.73 1.02
CA LYS A 58 24.96 2.48 -0.35
C LYS A 58 23.48 2.19 -0.26
N LYS A 59 22.65 3.15 -0.66
CA LYS A 59 21.21 2.96 -0.80
C LYS A 59 21.06 1.77 -1.75
N ASN A 60 20.77 0.59 -1.21
CA ASN A 60 20.42 -0.57 -2.02
C ASN A 60 19.16 -0.16 -2.76
N ARG A 61 19.32 0.25 -4.03
CA ARG A 61 18.22 0.67 -4.89
C ARG A 61 17.48 -0.60 -5.28
N ARG A 62 16.65 -1.10 -4.36
CA ARG A 62 15.80 -2.26 -4.59
C ARG A 62 14.93 -1.98 -5.80
N GLU A 63 14.86 -2.94 -6.70
CA GLU A 63 13.93 -2.87 -7.83
C GLU A 63 12.51 -2.80 -7.29
N LYS A 64 11.72 -1.87 -7.83
CA LYS A 64 10.31 -1.69 -7.49
C LYS A 64 9.49 -2.41 -8.56
N ASN A 65 8.69 -3.39 -8.15
CA ASN A 65 7.76 -4.07 -9.02
C ASN A 65 6.39 -3.39 -8.95
N GLU A 66 5.70 -3.33 -10.08
CA GLU A 66 4.35 -2.77 -10.20
C GLU A 66 3.41 -3.81 -10.82
N GLU A 67 2.12 -3.69 -10.51
CA GLU A 67 1.10 -4.60 -11.03
C GLU A 67 0.90 -4.35 -12.52
N LEU A 68 0.89 -5.42 -13.32
CA LEU A 68 0.67 -5.35 -14.76
C LEU A 68 -0.81 -5.25 -15.15
N CYS A 69 -1.70 -5.62 -14.23
CA CYS A 69 -3.13 -5.67 -14.43
C CYS A 69 -3.82 -4.71 -13.45
N GLU A 70 -4.55 -3.74 -13.99
CA GLU A 70 -5.36 -2.85 -13.18
C GLU A 70 -6.42 -3.63 -12.42
N ASN A 71 -6.57 -3.32 -11.14
CA ASN A 71 -7.53 -3.96 -10.27
C ASN A 71 -8.13 -2.96 -9.28
N GLN A 72 -9.29 -3.34 -8.74
CA GLN A 72 -9.96 -2.65 -7.67
C GLN A 72 -9.87 -3.51 -6.41
N ARG A 73 -9.41 -2.92 -5.33
CA ARG A 73 -9.40 -3.52 -3.99
C ARG A 73 -10.60 -3.02 -3.20
N LYS A 74 -11.34 -3.94 -2.58
CA LYS A 74 -12.50 -3.63 -1.75
C LYS A 74 -12.40 -4.41 -0.45
N ILE A 75 -12.47 -3.69 0.67
CA ILE A 75 -12.61 -4.30 1.99
C ILE A 75 -14.08 -4.69 2.17
N VAL A 76 -14.30 -5.94 2.58
CA VAL A 76 -15.63 -6.50 2.84
C VAL A 76 -15.69 -6.89 4.31
N GLU A 77 -16.52 -6.17 5.06
CA GLU A 77 -16.82 -6.49 6.46
C GLU A 77 -17.58 -7.81 6.55
N LEU A 78 -17.12 -8.69 7.44
CA LEU A 78 -17.69 -10.02 7.65
C LEU A 78 -18.57 -10.09 8.89
N ASN A 79 -18.31 -9.25 9.90
CA ASN A 79 -19.09 -9.23 11.13
C ASN A 79 -20.56 -8.92 10.86
N THR A 80 -21.44 -9.69 11.48
CA THR A 80 -22.89 -9.53 11.41
C THR A 80 -23.46 -9.38 12.82
N GLN A 81 -24.76 -9.09 12.92
CA GLN A 81 -25.43 -9.01 14.22
C GLN A 81 -25.41 -10.32 15.01
N SER A 82 -25.23 -11.47 14.34
CA SER A 82 -25.26 -12.80 14.96
C SER A 82 -23.91 -13.49 15.02
N HIS A 83 -22.94 -13.08 14.20
CA HIS A 83 -21.65 -13.74 14.08
C HIS A 83 -20.49 -12.75 14.04
N GLU A 84 -19.42 -13.13 14.72
CA GLU A 84 -18.12 -12.46 14.70
C GLU A 84 -17.12 -13.31 13.93
N PHE A 85 -16.26 -12.64 13.20
CA PHE A 85 -15.20 -13.22 12.37
C PHE A 85 -13.84 -12.68 12.79
N ASP A 86 -12.81 -13.51 12.65
CA ASP A 86 -11.42 -13.12 12.82
C ASP A 86 -10.58 -13.63 11.62
N PRO A 87 -10.02 -12.72 10.79
CA PRO A 87 -10.20 -11.26 10.84
C PRO A 87 -11.67 -10.83 10.56
N PRO A 88 -12.09 -9.63 11.01
CA PRO A 88 -13.48 -9.18 10.87
C PRO A 88 -13.84 -8.71 9.45
N PHE A 89 -12.88 -8.72 8.53
CA PHE A 89 -13.05 -8.33 7.14
C PHE A 89 -12.20 -9.24 6.24
N LEU A 90 -12.50 -9.21 4.93
CA LEU A 90 -11.62 -9.71 3.88
C LEU A 90 -11.34 -8.62 2.85
N VAL A 91 -10.34 -8.84 2.00
CA VAL A 91 -10.03 -7.95 0.88
C VAL A 91 -10.36 -8.69 -0.42
N GLU A 92 -11.36 -8.19 -1.14
CA GLU A 92 -11.62 -8.58 -2.52
C GLU A 92 -10.71 -7.77 -3.47
N VAL A 93 -10.07 -8.45 -4.41
CA VAL A 93 -9.28 -7.84 -5.49
C VAL A 93 -9.88 -8.25 -6.82
N ARG A 94 -10.52 -7.31 -7.52
CA ARG A 94 -11.22 -7.55 -8.78
C ARG A 94 -10.51 -6.89 -9.95
N CYS A 95 -10.35 -7.60 -11.06
CA CYS A 95 -9.73 -7.02 -12.26
C CYS A 95 -10.63 -5.97 -12.86
N LEU A 96 -10.05 -4.84 -13.28
CA LEU A 96 -10.79 -3.83 -14.01
C LEU A 96 -10.89 -4.28 -15.46
N ASN A 97 -12.12 -4.55 -15.92
CA ASN A 97 -12.36 -4.66 -17.35
C ASN A 97 -12.27 -3.26 -17.93
N THR A 98 -11.28 -3.05 -18.80
CA THR A 98 -11.09 -1.77 -19.49
C THR A 98 -12.26 -1.55 -20.44
N GLN A 99 -13.36 -0.94 -19.96
CA GLN A 99 -14.22 -0.01 -20.70
C GLN A 99 -15.00 0.85 -19.71
N LEU A 100 -14.54 2.09 -19.58
CA LEU A 100 -15.21 3.21 -18.93
C LEU A 100 -16.48 3.59 -19.73
N GLY A 101 -17.47 2.71 -19.85
CA GLY A 101 -18.73 3.09 -20.51
C GLY A 101 -19.69 2.01 -20.99
N ASN A 102 -19.37 0.71 -20.99
CA ASN A 102 -20.35 -0.28 -21.46
C ASN A 102 -20.22 -1.65 -20.77
N PRO A 103 -21.12 -2.02 -19.84
CA PRO A 103 -21.08 -3.30 -19.12
C PRO A 103 -21.38 -4.53 -19.98
N LEU A 104 -21.83 -4.34 -21.23
CA LEU A 104 -22.15 -5.40 -22.19
C LEU A 104 -20.99 -5.72 -23.15
N SER A 105 -19.91 -4.95 -23.13
CA SER A 105 -18.74 -5.11 -24.00
C SER A 105 -17.49 -5.34 -23.15
N GLY A 106 -17.52 -6.35 -22.27
CA GLY A 106 -16.40 -6.72 -21.42
C GLY A 106 -15.20 -7.14 -22.26
N GLN A 107 -14.39 -6.18 -22.71
CA GLN A 107 -13.11 -6.46 -23.31
C GLN A 107 -12.17 -6.95 -22.23
N GLU A 108 -11.54 -8.09 -22.51
CA GLU A 108 -10.49 -8.67 -21.68
C GLU A 108 -9.34 -7.66 -21.57
N GLN A 109 -8.97 -7.29 -20.35
CA GLN A 109 -7.78 -6.50 -20.12
C GLN A 109 -6.54 -7.29 -20.55
N THR A 110 -5.64 -6.63 -21.26
CA THR A 110 -4.35 -7.20 -21.67
C THR A 110 -3.21 -6.53 -20.94
N CYS A 111 -2.13 -7.27 -20.75
CA CYS A 111 -0.88 -6.80 -20.15
C CYS A 111 0.30 -7.14 -21.07
N PHE A 112 1.48 -6.60 -20.78
CA PHE A 112 2.70 -6.79 -21.56
C PHE A 112 2.50 -6.54 -23.07
N LYS A 113 2.39 -5.27 -23.47
CA LYS A 113 2.19 -4.83 -24.87
C LYS A 113 0.99 -5.50 -25.57
N GLY A 114 -0.03 -5.89 -24.83
CA GLY A 114 -1.22 -6.53 -25.38
C GLY A 114 -1.07 -8.02 -25.68
N MET A 115 0.08 -8.63 -25.36
CA MET A 115 0.33 -10.05 -25.63
C MET A 115 -0.28 -10.94 -24.56
N LEU A 116 -0.19 -10.55 -23.29
CA LEU A 116 -0.68 -11.37 -22.18
C LEU A 116 -2.07 -10.91 -21.75
N ARG A 117 -2.79 -11.78 -21.05
CA ARG A 117 -4.14 -11.49 -20.55
C ARG A 117 -4.14 -11.29 -19.05
N CYS A 118 -4.93 -10.33 -18.59
CA CYS A 118 -5.22 -10.17 -17.17
C CYS A 118 -6.38 -11.09 -16.79
N VAL A 119 -6.11 -12.01 -15.85
CA VAL A 119 -7.04 -13.06 -15.43
C VAL A 119 -7.34 -12.92 -13.95
N GLN A 120 -8.63 -12.91 -13.62
CA GLN A 120 -9.11 -12.94 -12.25
C GLN A 120 -8.78 -14.28 -11.59
N GLN A 121 -8.12 -14.23 -10.45
CA GLN A 121 -7.87 -15.39 -9.61
C GLN A 121 -8.86 -15.42 -8.45
N TYR A 122 -9.36 -16.62 -8.17
CA TYR A 122 -10.25 -16.94 -7.06
C TYR A 122 -9.58 -17.93 -6.13
N ALA A 123 -9.83 -17.80 -4.84
CA ALA A 123 -9.34 -18.74 -3.84
C ALA A 123 -10.29 -18.85 -2.66
N ASP A 124 -10.16 -19.95 -1.93
CA ASP A 124 -10.80 -20.13 -0.63
C ASP A 124 -10.03 -19.35 0.43
N VAL A 125 -10.76 -18.59 1.25
CA VAL A 125 -10.21 -17.82 2.38
C VAL A 125 -10.68 -18.47 3.67
N HIS A 126 -9.73 -18.80 4.54
CA HIS A 126 -10.00 -19.37 5.85
C HIS A 126 -10.02 -18.27 6.91
N VAL A 127 -11.09 -18.24 7.70
CA VAL A 127 -11.31 -17.32 8.81
C VAL A 127 -11.81 -18.09 10.03
N SER A 128 -11.72 -17.48 11.21
CA SER A 128 -12.40 -18.00 12.39
C SER A 128 -13.78 -17.37 12.51
N ARG A 129 -14.80 -18.14 12.91
CA ARG A 129 -16.16 -17.65 13.14
C ARG A 129 -16.68 -18.10 14.50
N ARG A 130 -17.43 -17.21 15.17
CA ARG A 130 -18.21 -17.54 16.38
C ARG A 130 -19.56 -16.82 16.37
N SER A 131 -20.51 -17.31 17.16
CA SER A 131 -21.71 -16.52 17.48
C SER A 131 -21.31 -15.38 18.42
N VAL A 132 -21.95 -14.21 18.27
CA VAL A 132 -21.73 -13.05 19.16
C VAL A 132 -21.92 -13.47 20.62
N GLY A 133 -20.95 -13.11 21.47
CA GLY A 133 -20.93 -13.46 22.90
C GLY A 133 -20.48 -14.90 23.23
N SER A 134 -20.25 -15.75 22.23
CA SER A 134 -19.62 -17.06 22.45
C SER A 134 -18.12 -16.91 22.73
N ILE A 135 -17.56 -17.83 23.51
CA ILE A 135 -16.11 -17.95 23.72
C ILE A 135 -15.43 -18.88 22.70
N HIS A 136 -16.21 -19.66 21.93
CA HIS A 136 -15.68 -20.70 21.06
C HIS A 136 -15.61 -20.26 19.59
N TRP A 137 -14.39 -20.24 19.06
CA TRP A 137 -14.11 -20.01 17.65
C TRP A 137 -14.08 -21.33 16.87
N HIS A 138 -14.59 -21.30 15.65
CA HIS A 138 -14.60 -22.44 14.74
C HIS A 138 -13.98 -22.04 13.39
N PRO A 139 -13.23 -22.95 12.73
CA PRO A 139 -12.73 -22.69 11.40
C PRO A 139 -13.90 -22.55 10.41
N TYR A 140 -13.80 -21.58 9.52
CA TYR A 140 -14.79 -21.29 8.50
C TYR A 140 -14.09 -20.95 7.19
N THR A 141 -14.63 -21.45 6.08
CA THR A 141 -14.09 -21.22 4.74
C THR A 141 -15.09 -20.40 3.94
N ILE A 142 -14.60 -19.29 3.38
CA ILE A 142 -15.33 -18.50 2.38
C ILE A 142 -14.76 -18.90 1.03
N SER A 143 -15.59 -19.50 0.18
CA SER A 143 -15.16 -19.96 -1.13
C SER A 143 -15.23 -18.86 -2.18
N ASP A 144 -14.50 -19.06 -3.28
CA ASP A 144 -14.59 -18.24 -4.50
C ASP A 144 -14.38 -16.74 -4.25
N VAL A 145 -13.46 -16.40 -3.34
CA VAL A 145 -13.12 -15.00 -3.08
C VAL A 145 -12.19 -14.50 -4.20
N PRO A 146 -12.48 -13.36 -4.85
CA PRO A 146 -11.57 -12.78 -5.82
C PRO A 146 -10.34 -12.22 -5.10
N VAL A 147 -9.18 -12.85 -5.28
CA VAL A 147 -7.97 -12.54 -4.47
C VAL A 147 -6.89 -11.79 -5.23
N SER A 148 -6.83 -11.89 -6.56
CA SER A 148 -5.82 -11.17 -7.34
C SER A 148 -6.13 -11.14 -8.85
N CYS A 149 -5.37 -10.31 -9.57
CA CYS A 149 -5.32 -10.28 -11.02
C CYS A 149 -3.92 -10.65 -11.49
N GLN A 150 -3.83 -11.64 -12.37
CA GLN A 150 -2.55 -12.13 -12.88
C GLN A 150 -2.41 -11.92 -14.38
N CYS A 151 -1.21 -11.55 -14.80
CA CYS A 151 -0.85 -11.42 -16.20
C CYS A 151 -0.38 -12.79 -16.72
N MET A 152 -1.25 -13.47 -17.47
CA MET A 152 -1.07 -14.87 -17.86
C MET A 152 -0.93 -15.04 -19.39
N TRP A 153 -0.23 -16.11 -19.77
CA TRP A 153 -0.07 -16.52 -21.16
C TRP A 153 -1.34 -17.17 -21.71
N PRO A 154 -1.92 -16.65 -22.81
CA PRO A 154 -3.13 -17.23 -23.41
C PRO A 154 -2.80 -18.45 -24.29
N VAL A 155 -2.88 -19.64 -23.69
CA VAL A 155 -2.62 -20.93 -24.36
C VAL A 155 -3.54 -21.17 -25.56
N ASP A 156 -4.78 -20.68 -25.49
CA ASP A 156 -5.77 -20.73 -26.58
C ASP A 156 -5.35 -19.94 -27.83
N ARG A 157 -4.53 -18.88 -27.67
CA ARG A 157 -4.07 -18.04 -28.78
C ARG A 157 -2.69 -18.41 -29.30
N TYR A 158 -1.77 -18.79 -28.40
CA TYR A 158 -0.36 -18.97 -28.76
C TYR A 158 0.17 -20.39 -28.52
N GLY A 159 -0.68 -21.31 -28.07
CA GLY A 159 -0.27 -22.66 -27.70
C GLY A 159 0.40 -22.73 -26.32
N HIS A 160 0.75 -23.96 -25.90
CA HIS A 160 1.54 -24.15 -24.70
C HIS A 160 2.95 -23.57 -24.90
N GLN A 161 3.58 -23.12 -23.80
CA GLN A 161 4.98 -22.71 -23.85
C GLN A 161 5.83 -23.97 -23.99
N GLU A 162 6.24 -24.30 -25.21
CA GLU A 162 7.22 -25.34 -25.48
C GLU A 162 8.62 -24.78 -25.20
N PHE A 163 9.39 -25.51 -24.39
CA PHE A 163 10.79 -25.20 -24.05
C PHE A 163 11.73 -26.19 -24.73
#